data_AF-A0A2G2VN42-F1
#
_entry.id   AF-A0A2G2VN42-F1
#
_cell.length_a   1.000
_cell.length_b   1.000
_cell.length_c   1.000
_cell.angle_alpha   90.00
_cell.angle_beta   90.00
_cell.angle_gamma   90.00
#
_symmetry.space_group_name_H-M   'P 1'
#
loop_
_entity.id
_entity.type
_entity.pdbx_description
1 polymer ?
#
loop_
_entity_poly.entity_id
_entity_poly.type
_entity_poly.pdbx_seq_one_letter_code
_entity_poly.pdbx_strand_id
1 'polypeptide(L)'
;MAINNVSLDLPTTPYLGSIPYVSAFDTRPPPDNFPKDYDVMTQAPNSNSTYGSGVYMLKFNTTIDIILQNANALAKGASEIHPWHLHGNDFWVLGYGEGKCSEKDVKKFNLKNPPLRNTALIFPYGWTALRFVTDNLKVWVFHCHIEPHLHMGIGVIFAEGVHLVKKIPKEALSCGLIGKMLMASKHD
;
A
#
# COMPACT_ATOMS: atom_id res chain seq x y z
N MET A 1 3.79 9.54 9.82
CA MET A 1 4.48 8.25 9.55
C MET A 1 4.40 8.02 8.04
N ALA A 2 5.28 7.23 7.42
CA ALA A 2 5.33 7.17 5.96
C ALA A 2 5.81 5.82 5.44
N ILE A 3 5.46 5.51 4.20
CA ILE A 3 5.99 4.40 3.41
C ILE A 3 6.79 4.99 2.26
N ASN A 4 8.07 4.65 2.17
CA ASN A 4 8.99 5.22 1.18
C ASN A 4 8.90 6.76 1.07
N ASN A 5 8.90 7.44 2.22
CA ASN A 5 8.76 8.90 2.37
C ASN A 5 7.40 9.51 1.94
N VAL A 6 6.39 8.69 1.65
CA VAL A 6 5.03 9.16 1.39
C VAL A 6 4.10 8.75 2.52
N SER A 7 3.48 9.73 3.18
CA SER A 7 2.38 9.54 4.12
C SER A 7 1.08 9.55 3.34
N LEU A 8 0.27 8.49 3.46
CA LEU A 8 -1.01 8.42 2.75
C LEU A 8 -1.95 9.53 3.23
N ASP A 9 -2.50 10.27 2.26
CA ASP A 9 -3.58 11.24 2.45
C ASP A 9 -4.71 10.90 1.47
N LEU A 10 -5.86 10.49 2.00
CA LEU A 10 -6.97 10.00 1.19
C LEU A 10 -7.76 11.16 0.57
N PRO A 11 -7.97 11.17 -0.75
CA PRO A 11 -8.75 12.22 -1.40
C PRO A 11 -10.24 12.09 -1.05
N THR A 12 -10.96 13.20 -1.20
CA THR A 12 -12.43 13.23 -1.01
C THR A 12 -13.22 12.53 -2.11
N THR A 13 -12.54 12.14 -3.21
CA THR A 13 -13.14 11.44 -4.34
C THR A 13 -12.73 9.97 -4.29
N PRO A 14 -13.67 9.01 -4.32
CA PRO A 14 -13.35 7.60 -4.15
C PRO A 14 -12.54 7.07 -5.34
N TYR A 15 -11.40 6.43 -5.07
CA TYR A 15 -10.48 5.95 -6.11
C TYR A 15 -11.14 5.09 -7.19
N LEU A 16 -12.07 4.20 -6.81
CA LEU A 16 -12.75 3.30 -7.73
C LEU A 16 -13.54 4.04 -8.83
N GLY A 17 -14.13 5.19 -8.50
CA GLY A 17 -14.73 6.09 -9.48
C GLY A 17 -13.72 7.09 -10.06
N SER A 18 -12.71 7.46 -9.28
CA SER A 18 -11.71 8.44 -9.70
C SER A 18 -10.89 7.96 -10.90
N ILE A 19 -10.36 6.73 -10.84
CA ILE A 19 -9.50 6.14 -11.86
C ILE A 19 -10.13 6.12 -13.27
N PRO A 20 -11.37 5.62 -13.47
CA PRO A 20 -11.95 5.55 -14.80
C PRO A 20 -12.57 6.87 -15.30
N TYR A 21 -12.81 7.87 -14.44
CA TYR A 21 -13.63 9.02 -14.82
C TYR A 21 -13.00 10.41 -14.63
N VAL A 22 -12.26 10.67 -13.55
CA VAL A 22 -11.88 12.05 -13.17
C VAL A 22 -10.45 12.26 -12.66
N SER A 23 -9.68 11.19 -12.42
CA SER A 23 -8.28 11.25 -11.95
C SER A 23 -8.03 12.20 -10.77
N ALA A 24 -8.93 12.16 -9.78
CA ALA A 24 -8.91 13.01 -8.58
C ALA A 24 -7.94 12.51 -7.49
N PHE A 25 -6.69 12.20 -7.87
CA PHE A 25 -5.59 11.77 -7.01
C PHE A 25 -4.24 12.06 -7.70
N ASP A 26 -3.12 11.89 -7.00
CA ASP A 26 -1.79 12.03 -7.63
C ASP A 26 -1.53 10.90 -8.64
N THR A 27 -1.51 11.22 -9.92
CA THR A 27 -1.31 10.23 -10.99
C THR A 27 0.15 9.79 -11.15
N ARG A 28 1.09 10.40 -10.43
CA ARG A 28 2.49 9.96 -10.44
C ARG A 28 2.61 8.62 -9.72
N PRO A 29 3.35 7.63 -10.27
CA PRO A 29 3.60 6.39 -9.57
C PRO A 29 4.27 6.65 -8.22
N PRO A 30 3.74 6.10 -7.11
CA PRO A 30 4.42 6.18 -5.83
C PRO A 30 5.78 5.46 -5.87
N PRO A 31 6.74 5.77 -4.98
CA PRO A 31 8.03 5.11 -4.96
C PRO A 31 7.93 3.61 -4.63
N ASP A 32 8.44 2.74 -5.51
CA ASP A 32 8.46 1.29 -5.31
C ASP A 32 9.52 0.83 -4.29
N ASN A 33 10.49 1.68 -3.96
CA ASN A 33 11.62 1.33 -3.11
C ASN A 33 12.13 2.55 -2.32
N PHE A 34 13.03 2.28 -1.38
CA PHE A 34 13.74 3.27 -0.58
C PHE A 34 15.25 3.25 -0.89
N PRO A 35 16.02 4.28 -0.50
CA PRO A 35 17.45 4.36 -0.82
C PRO A 35 18.25 3.13 -0.34
N LYS A 36 19.16 2.63 -1.19
CA LYS A 36 20.00 1.45 -0.88
C LYS A 36 20.92 1.68 0.30
N ASP A 37 21.32 2.92 0.53
CA ASP A 37 22.15 3.39 1.64
C ASP A 37 21.34 3.79 2.89
N TYR A 38 20.01 3.68 2.85
CA TYR A 38 19.18 3.93 4.04
C TYR A 38 19.53 2.97 5.17
N ASP A 39 19.92 3.53 6.31
CA ASP A 39 20.22 2.80 7.53
C ASP A 39 18.95 2.64 8.38
N VAL A 40 18.42 1.42 8.41
CA VAL A 40 17.20 1.06 9.13
C VAL A 40 17.37 1.10 10.65
N MET A 41 18.59 1.19 11.16
CA MET A 41 18.89 1.19 12.60
C MET A 41 18.93 2.60 13.20
N THR A 42 18.87 3.64 12.37
CA THR A 42 18.97 5.03 12.81
C THR A 42 17.70 5.81 12.50
N GLN A 43 17.48 6.88 13.27
CA GLN A 43 16.30 7.75 13.10
C GLN A 43 16.26 8.32 11.68
N ALA A 44 15.08 8.28 11.06
CA ALA A 44 14.87 8.85 9.74
C ALA A 44 15.18 10.37 9.76
N PRO A 45 15.93 10.89 8.77
CA PRO A 45 16.22 12.33 8.67
C PRO A 45 15.00 13.17 8.30
N ASN A 46 13.93 12.54 7.81
CA ASN A 46 12.62 13.12 7.43
C ASN A 46 12.66 14.27 6.39
N SER A 47 13.82 14.57 5.81
CA SER A 47 14.03 15.73 4.92
C SER A 47 13.20 15.71 3.63
N ASN A 48 12.88 14.53 3.11
CA ASN A 48 12.12 14.34 1.86
C ASN A 48 10.75 13.68 2.08
N SER A 49 10.25 13.66 3.32
CA SER A 49 8.92 13.09 3.62
C SER A 49 7.82 14.04 3.15
N THR A 50 6.78 13.50 2.52
CA THR A 50 5.63 14.27 2.02
C THR A 50 4.31 13.52 2.22
N TYR A 51 3.20 14.20 1.99
CA TYR A 51 1.88 13.58 1.91
C TYR A 51 1.54 13.26 0.45
N GLY A 52 0.80 12.18 0.21
CA GLY A 52 0.43 11.79 -1.15
C GLY A 52 -0.78 10.88 -1.20
N SER A 53 -1.48 10.95 -2.33
CA SER A 53 -2.67 10.16 -2.64
C SER A 53 -2.43 9.19 -3.81
N GLY A 54 -1.17 8.97 -4.19
CA GLY A 54 -0.81 8.16 -5.35
C GLY A 54 -1.20 6.70 -5.19
N VAL A 55 -1.35 6.02 -6.33
CA VAL A 55 -1.85 4.64 -6.41
C VAL A 55 -0.83 3.77 -7.13
N TYR A 56 -0.50 2.62 -6.55
CA TYR A 56 0.26 1.58 -7.24
C TYR A 56 -0.67 0.84 -8.20
N MET A 57 -0.57 1.18 -9.49
CA MET A 57 -1.34 0.56 -10.57
C MET A 57 -0.70 -0.78 -10.96
N LEU A 58 -1.24 -1.86 -10.41
CA LEU A 58 -0.75 -3.22 -10.62
C LEU A 58 -1.32 -3.81 -11.92
N LYS A 59 -0.46 -4.52 -12.65
CA LYS A 59 -0.89 -5.26 -13.84
C LYS A 59 -1.83 -6.39 -13.41
N PHE A 60 -2.94 -6.59 -14.12
CA PHE A 60 -3.86 -7.69 -13.85
C PHE A 60 -3.23 -9.04 -14.20
N ASN A 61 -3.56 -10.07 -13.43
CA ASN A 61 -3.11 -11.46 -13.54
C ASN A 61 -1.57 -11.60 -13.47
N THR A 62 -0.96 -10.98 -12.47
CA THR A 62 0.48 -11.05 -12.19
C THR A 62 0.77 -11.42 -10.75
N THR A 63 1.90 -12.08 -10.53
CA THR A 63 2.40 -12.34 -9.18
C THR A 63 3.20 -11.15 -8.68
N ILE A 64 2.85 -10.65 -7.51
CA ILE A 64 3.50 -9.51 -6.85
C ILE A 64 4.16 -9.99 -5.56
N ASP A 65 5.43 -9.61 -5.40
CA ASP A 65 6.15 -9.74 -4.14
C ASP A 65 6.26 -8.38 -3.46
N ILE A 66 5.96 -8.34 -2.16
CA ILE A 66 6.17 -7.18 -1.30
C ILE A 66 7.15 -7.56 -0.20
N ILE A 67 8.20 -6.77 -0.03
CA ILE A 67 9.07 -6.84 1.14
C ILE A 67 8.76 -5.62 1.99
N LEU A 68 8.09 -5.84 3.11
CA LEU A 68 7.94 -4.82 4.14
C LEU A 68 9.26 -4.75 4.91
N GLN A 69 9.83 -3.55 5.05
CA GLN A 69 11.03 -3.29 5.84
C GLN A 69 10.69 -2.37 7.01
N ASN A 70 11.05 -2.77 8.23
CA ASN A 70 10.90 -1.97 9.43
C ASN A 70 12.20 -1.21 9.69
N ALA A 71 12.09 -0.11 10.43
CA ALA A 71 13.21 0.76 10.76
C ALA A 71 13.04 1.36 12.15
N ASN A 72 14.03 2.13 12.58
CA ASN A 72 13.95 2.96 13.76
C ASN A 72 12.83 4.01 13.60
N ALA A 73 12.00 4.16 14.62
CA ALA A 73 10.96 5.17 14.74
C ALA A 73 11.54 6.56 15.05
N LEU A 74 10.72 7.46 15.59
CA LEU A 74 11.18 8.80 15.98
C LEU A 74 12.09 8.79 17.21
N ALA A 75 11.90 7.86 18.15
CA ALA A 75 12.80 7.69 19.28
C ALA A 75 14.01 6.83 18.89
N LYS A 76 15.21 7.24 19.28
CA LYS A 76 16.43 6.46 19.04
C LYS A 76 16.33 5.10 19.74
N GLY A 77 16.63 4.03 19.00
CA GLY A 77 16.56 2.67 19.52
C GLY A 77 15.14 2.10 19.61
N ALA A 78 14.12 2.82 19.17
CA ALA A 78 12.74 2.33 19.14
C ALA A 78 12.37 1.80 17.75
N SER A 79 11.81 0.60 17.67
CA SER A 79 11.15 0.05 16.50
C SER A 79 10.00 -0.84 16.99
N GLU A 80 8.81 -0.69 16.40
CA GLU A 80 7.57 -1.31 16.89
C GLU A 80 7.15 -2.48 15.98
N ILE A 81 6.23 -3.32 16.48
CA ILE A 81 5.57 -4.32 15.64
C ILE A 81 4.43 -3.64 14.88
N HIS A 82 4.37 -3.85 13.57
CA HIS A 82 3.26 -3.37 12.75
C HIS A 82 2.50 -4.56 12.12
N PRO A 83 1.22 -4.80 12.45
CA PRO A 83 0.39 -5.74 11.70
C PRO A 83 -0.01 -5.10 10.38
N TRP A 84 0.28 -5.75 9.26
CA TRP A 84 -0.06 -5.29 7.91
C TRP A 84 -1.18 -6.14 7.34
N HIS A 85 -2.26 -5.47 6.92
CA HIS A 85 -3.47 -6.09 6.40
C HIS A 85 -3.71 -5.70 4.93
N LEU A 86 -3.99 -6.70 4.09
CA LEU A 86 -4.31 -6.52 2.67
C LEU A 86 -5.80 -6.73 2.43
N HIS A 87 -6.44 -5.73 1.83
CA HIS A 87 -7.86 -5.82 1.49
C HIS A 87 -8.10 -6.67 0.23
N GLY A 88 -9.14 -7.51 0.29
CA GLY A 88 -9.67 -8.25 -0.85
C GLY A 88 -8.76 -9.32 -1.45
N ASN A 89 -7.64 -9.64 -0.83
CA ASN A 89 -6.73 -10.73 -1.21
C ASN A 89 -6.18 -11.38 0.06
N ASP A 90 -5.97 -12.69 0.01
CA ASP A 90 -4.97 -13.33 0.87
C ASP A 90 -3.60 -13.30 0.17
N PHE A 91 -2.54 -13.46 0.95
CA PHE A 91 -1.16 -13.54 0.50
C PHE A 91 -0.43 -14.69 1.19
N TRP A 92 0.57 -15.24 0.50
CA TRP A 92 1.52 -16.18 1.08
C TRP A 92 2.59 -15.42 1.84
N VAL A 93 2.82 -15.80 3.10
CA VAL A 93 3.95 -15.28 3.87
C VAL A 93 5.20 -16.09 3.52
N LEU A 94 6.10 -15.49 2.75
CA LEU A 94 7.30 -16.15 2.25
C LEU A 94 8.40 -16.25 3.31
N GLY A 95 8.43 -15.32 4.26
CA GLY A 95 9.40 -15.36 5.35
C GLY A 95 9.51 -14.07 6.12
N TYR A 96 10.32 -14.16 7.17
CA TYR A 96 10.70 -13.07 8.06
C TYR A 96 12.22 -13.06 8.17
N GLY A 97 12.79 -11.91 8.51
CA GLY A 97 14.17 -11.83 8.92
C GLY A 97 14.49 -10.55 9.67
N GLU A 98 15.70 -10.50 10.19
CA GLU A 98 16.22 -9.37 10.95
C GLU A 98 17.08 -8.47 10.05
N GLY A 99 17.22 -7.21 10.46
CA GLY A 99 17.99 -6.21 9.75
C GLY A 99 17.35 -5.79 8.42
N LYS A 100 18.20 -5.26 7.54
CA LYS A 100 17.81 -4.84 6.19
C LYS A 100 17.76 -6.06 5.26
N CYS A 101 16.64 -6.27 4.58
CA CYS A 101 16.48 -7.39 3.64
C CYS A 101 17.54 -7.32 2.53
N SER A 102 18.18 -8.46 2.25
CA SER A 102 19.21 -8.59 1.22
C SER A 102 18.90 -9.70 0.22
N GLU A 103 19.63 -9.74 -0.90
CA GLU A 103 19.49 -10.82 -1.90
C GLU A 103 19.75 -12.22 -1.32
N LYS A 104 20.55 -12.33 -0.24
CA LYS A 104 20.79 -13.60 0.46
C LYS A 104 19.54 -14.09 1.17
N ASP A 105 18.68 -13.19 1.61
CA ASP A 105 17.45 -13.50 2.32
C ASP A 105 16.34 -13.90 1.36
N VAL A 106 16.28 -13.25 0.20
CA VAL A 106 15.36 -13.62 -0.90
C VAL A 106 15.52 -15.09 -1.30
N LYS A 107 16.76 -15.59 -1.31
CA LYS A 107 17.06 -17.01 -1.59
C LYS A 107 16.53 -18.00 -0.55
N LYS A 108 16.13 -17.52 0.64
CA LYS A 108 15.60 -18.33 1.75
C LYS A 108 14.08 -18.30 1.85
N PHE A 109 13.39 -17.62 0.93
CA PHE A 109 11.93 -17.57 0.93
C PHE A 109 11.33 -18.99 0.89
N ASN A 110 10.34 -19.23 1.73
CA ASN A 110 9.59 -20.48 1.75
C ASN A 110 8.65 -20.53 0.56
N LEU A 111 9.12 -21.12 -0.55
CA LEU A 111 8.32 -21.34 -1.75
C LEU A 111 7.64 -22.72 -1.79
N LYS A 112 7.82 -23.54 -0.74
CA LYS A 112 7.32 -24.92 -0.69
C LYS A 112 5.99 -25.03 0.03
N ASN A 113 5.86 -24.40 1.20
CA ASN A 113 4.63 -24.43 2.00
C ASN A 113 4.45 -23.14 2.81
N PRO A 114 4.34 -21.97 2.15
CA PRO A 114 4.07 -20.72 2.86
C PRO A 114 2.60 -20.67 3.33
N PRO A 115 2.31 -20.17 4.54
CA PRO A 115 0.94 -20.02 5.00
C PRO A 115 0.22 -18.90 4.24
N LEU A 116 -1.06 -19.12 3.95
CA LEU A 116 -1.94 -18.14 3.33
C LEU A 116 -2.63 -17.30 4.42
N ARG A 117 -2.51 -15.97 4.37
CA ARG A 117 -3.09 -15.04 5.36
C ARG A 117 -3.52 -13.73 4.70
N ASN A 118 -4.40 -12.97 5.34
CA ASN A 118 -4.69 -11.57 4.98
C ASN A 118 -3.95 -10.53 5.85
N THR A 119 -3.30 -10.99 6.93
CA THR A 119 -2.58 -10.13 7.88
C THR A 119 -1.27 -10.79 8.31
N ALA A 120 -0.17 -10.03 8.28
CA ALA A 120 1.14 -10.46 8.76
C ALA A 120 1.82 -9.35 9.55
N LEU A 121 2.62 -9.73 10.55
CA LEU A 121 3.39 -8.78 11.35
C LEU A 121 4.70 -8.45 10.64
N ILE A 122 5.19 -7.24 10.82
CA ILE A 122 6.61 -6.95 10.70
C ILE A 122 7.19 -6.63 12.08
N PHE A 123 8.29 -7.32 12.42
CA PHE A 123 8.93 -7.21 13.73
C PHE A 123 9.94 -6.04 13.78
N PRO A 124 10.33 -5.58 14.99
CA PRO A 124 11.30 -4.50 15.16
C PRO A 124 12.58 -4.75 14.37
N TYR A 125 13.03 -3.73 13.63
CA TYR A 125 14.24 -3.79 12.79
C TYR A 125 14.31 -4.95 11.80
N GLY A 126 13.19 -5.60 11.48
CA GLY A 126 13.14 -6.74 10.59
C GLY A 126 12.47 -6.45 9.25
N TRP A 127 12.31 -7.50 8.47
CA TRP A 127 11.55 -7.50 7.23
C TRP A 127 10.56 -8.66 7.17
N THR A 128 9.54 -8.52 6.34
CA THR A 128 8.54 -9.56 6.07
C THR A 128 8.24 -9.60 4.59
N ALA A 129 8.39 -10.78 3.98
CA ALA A 129 8.17 -10.98 2.55
C ALA A 129 6.82 -11.65 2.31
N LEU A 130 6.00 -11.05 1.44
CA LEU A 130 4.65 -11.46 1.11
C LEU A 130 4.54 -11.65 -0.41
N ARG A 131 3.70 -12.60 -0.84
CA ARG A 131 3.37 -12.82 -2.26
C ARG A 131 1.87 -12.93 -2.46
N PHE A 132 1.33 -12.26 -3.47
CA PHE A 132 -0.07 -12.44 -3.89
C PHE A 132 -0.19 -12.35 -5.41
N VAL A 133 -1.37 -12.68 -5.92
CA VAL A 133 -1.71 -12.56 -7.35
C VAL A 133 -2.73 -11.47 -7.53
N THR A 134 -2.58 -10.71 -8.61
CA THR A 134 -3.44 -9.58 -8.97
C THR A 134 -4.64 -10.00 -9.81
N ASP A 135 -5.56 -10.78 -9.25
CA ASP A 135 -6.65 -11.44 -9.99
C ASP A 135 -8.05 -10.87 -9.76
N ASN A 136 -8.18 -9.73 -9.05
CA ASN A 136 -9.47 -9.18 -8.65
C ASN A 136 -9.69 -7.72 -9.12
N LEU A 137 -10.76 -7.45 -9.87
CA LEU A 137 -11.01 -6.08 -10.40
C LEU A 137 -11.39 -5.09 -9.28
N LYS A 138 -10.44 -4.32 -8.76
CA LYS A 138 -10.70 -3.46 -7.58
C LYS A 138 -9.65 -2.35 -7.37
N VAL A 139 -9.98 -1.47 -6.43
CA VAL A 139 -9.03 -0.61 -5.71
C VAL A 139 -9.07 -1.02 -4.26
N TRP A 140 -7.92 -1.21 -3.62
CA TRP A 140 -7.84 -1.73 -2.26
C TRP A 140 -6.67 -1.14 -1.50
N VAL A 141 -6.79 -1.14 -0.18
CA VAL A 141 -5.78 -0.60 0.72
C VAL A 141 -4.94 -1.74 1.30
N PHE A 142 -3.64 -1.48 1.42
CA PHE A 142 -2.70 -2.30 2.18
C PHE A 142 -2.10 -1.42 3.26
N HIS A 143 -2.39 -1.70 4.53
CA HIS A 143 -2.11 -0.76 5.60
C HIS A 143 -1.72 -1.43 6.91
N CYS A 144 -1.14 -0.62 7.80
CA CYS A 144 -0.98 -1.03 9.19
C CYS A 144 -2.36 -1.09 9.85
N HIS A 145 -2.65 -2.21 10.52
CA HIS A 145 -3.91 -2.48 11.20
C HIS A 145 -3.92 -2.00 12.67
N ILE A 146 -3.04 -1.03 12.98
CA ILE A 146 -3.09 -0.23 14.21
C ILE A 146 -3.76 1.09 13.82
N GLU A 147 -4.95 1.33 14.35
CA GLU A 147 -5.81 2.45 13.92
C GLU A 147 -5.10 3.83 13.98
N PRO A 148 -4.38 4.19 15.07
CA PRO A 148 -3.60 5.44 15.08
C PRO A 148 -2.55 5.52 13.98
N HIS A 149 -1.93 4.41 13.59
CA HIS A 149 -0.92 4.38 12.54
C HIS A 149 -1.53 4.58 11.15
N LEU A 150 -2.69 3.96 10.89
CA LEU A 150 -3.47 4.21 9.68
C LEU A 150 -3.88 5.69 9.60
N HIS A 151 -4.41 6.24 10.70
CA HIS A 151 -4.77 7.66 10.79
C HIS A 151 -3.58 8.60 10.52
N MET A 152 -2.38 8.20 10.92
CA MET A 152 -1.12 8.93 10.68
C MET A 152 -0.46 8.63 9.31
N GLY A 153 -1.17 7.94 8.41
CA GLY A 153 -0.78 7.74 7.01
C GLY A 153 0.02 6.46 6.70
N ILE A 154 0.08 5.47 7.62
CA ILE A 154 0.72 4.17 7.33
C ILE A 154 -0.21 3.28 6.50
N GLY A 155 -0.14 3.45 5.19
CA GLY A 155 -0.77 2.57 4.22
C GLY A 155 -0.45 2.97 2.79
N VAL A 156 -0.84 2.11 1.85
CA VAL A 156 -0.74 2.35 0.42
C VAL A 156 -2.02 1.88 -0.28
N ILE A 157 -2.28 2.44 -1.46
CA ILE A 157 -3.42 2.08 -2.30
C ILE A 157 -2.91 1.30 -3.51
N PHE A 158 -3.49 0.12 -3.71
CA PHE A 158 -3.30 -0.71 -4.89
C PHE A 158 -4.54 -0.66 -5.78
N ALA A 159 -4.34 -0.78 -7.09
CA ALA A 159 -5.42 -0.89 -8.07
C ALA A 159 -5.04 -1.86 -9.19
N GLU A 160 -6.00 -2.69 -9.63
CA GLU A 160 -5.82 -3.68 -10.68
C GLU A 160 -7.13 -3.84 -11.45
N GLY A 161 -7.03 -3.90 -12.78
CA GLY A 161 -8.19 -4.17 -13.63
C GLY A 161 -9.37 -3.18 -13.49
N VAL A 162 -9.14 -1.98 -12.96
CA VAL A 162 -10.23 -1.03 -12.61
C VAL A 162 -11.10 -0.66 -13.82
N HIS A 163 -10.50 -0.56 -15.01
CA HIS A 163 -11.23 -0.29 -16.26
C HIS A 163 -12.17 -1.42 -16.70
N LEU A 164 -12.08 -2.61 -16.08
CA LEU A 164 -12.96 -3.75 -16.33
C LEU A 164 -14.12 -3.83 -15.33
N VAL A 165 -14.15 -2.96 -14.31
CA VAL A 165 -15.25 -2.88 -13.34
C VAL A 165 -16.50 -2.37 -14.05
N LYS A 166 -17.57 -3.17 -14.08
CA LYS A 166 -18.75 -2.91 -14.91
C LYS A 166 -19.63 -1.77 -14.40
N LYS A 167 -20.21 -1.94 -13.21
CA LYS A 167 -21.22 -1.03 -12.68
C LYS A 167 -20.92 -0.72 -11.23
N ILE A 168 -20.61 0.54 -10.96
CA ILE A 168 -20.44 1.05 -9.59
C ILE A 168 -21.80 1.65 -9.15
N PRO A 169 -22.31 1.32 -7.95
CA PRO A 169 -23.53 1.93 -7.43
C PRO A 169 -23.44 3.47 -7.41
N LYS A 170 -24.54 4.16 -7.74
CA LYS A 170 -24.55 5.63 -7.85
C LYS A 170 -24.24 6.30 -6.52
N GLU A 171 -24.67 5.67 -5.43
CA GLU A 171 -24.45 6.08 -4.04
C GLU A 171 -22.95 6.06 -3.69
N ALA A 172 -22.18 5.15 -4.29
CA ALA A 172 -20.73 5.09 -4.11
C ALA A 172 -19.98 6.13 -4.97
N LEU A 173 -20.66 6.80 -5.90
CA LEU A 173 -20.12 7.83 -6.80
C LEU A 173 -20.69 9.23 -6.51
N SER A 174 -21.43 9.43 -5.43
CA SER A 174 -22.18 10.67 -5.19
C SER A 174 -21.38 11.76 -4.46
N CYS A 175 -20.06 11.62 -4.31
CA CYS A 175 -19.20 12.57 -3.61
C CYS A 175 -17.98 12.99 -4.44
N GLY A 176 -17.24 13.99 -3.97
CA GLY A 176 -16.01 14.45 -4.63
C GLY A 176 -16.22 14.99 -6.05
N LEU A 177 -15.19 14.90 -6.90
CA LEU A 177 -15.24 15.35 -8.28
C LEU A 177 -16.16 14.48 -9.14
N ILE A 178 -16.23 13.18 -8.88
CA ILE A 178 -17.13 12.26 -9.58
C ILE A 178 -18.59 12.63 -9.34
N GLY A 179 -18.97 12.96 -8.10
CA GLY A 179 -20.32 13.42 -7.78
C GLY A 179 -20.68 14.70 -8.52
N LYS A 180 -19.76 15.68 -8.58
CA LYS A 180 -19.96 16.92 -9.34
C LYS A 180 -20.16 16.65 -10.84
N MET A 181 -19.34 15.77 -11.42
CA MET A 181 -19.44 15.38 -12.82
C MET A 181 -20.80 14.72 -13.14
N LEU A 182 -21.24 13.77 -12.31
CA LEU A 182 -22.50 13.05 -12.52
C LEU A 182 -23.75 13.93 -12.35
N MET A 183 -23.67 14.98 -11.53
CA MET A 183 -24.75 15.95 -11.42
C MET A 183 -24.81 16.88 -12.63
N ALA A 184 -23.66 17.34 -13.14
CA ALA A 184 -23.60 18.18 -14.34
C ALA A 184 -24.18 17.46 -15.57
N SER A 185 -23.88 16.16 -15.76
CA SER A 185 -24.39 15.38 -16.90
C SER A 185 -25.89 15.09 -16.89
N LYS A 186 -26.62 15.43 -15.82
CA LYS A 186 -28.09 15.27 -15.75
C LYS A 186 -28.86 16.51 -16.19
N HIS A 187 -28.16 17.61 -16.46
CA HIS A 187 -28.75 18.89 -16.85
C HIS A 187 -28.59 19.22 -18.34
N ASP A 188 -28.01 18.29 -19.11
CA ASP A 188 -27.95 18.27 -20.58
C ASP A 188 -28.85 17.13 -21.13
#